data_AF-A0A914V2R4-F1
#
_entry.id   AF-A0A914V2R4-F1
#
_cell.length_a   1.000
_cell.length_b   1.000
_cell.length_c   1.000
_cell.angle_alpha   90.00
_cell.angle_beta   90.00
_cell.angle_gamma   90.00
#
_symmetry.space_group_name_H-M   'P 1'
#
loop_
_entity.id
_entity.type
_entity.pdbx_description
1 polymer ?
#
loop_
_entity_poly.entity_id
_entity_poly.type
_entity_poly.pdbx_seq_one_letter_code
_entity_poly.pdbx_strand_id
1 'polypeptide(L)'
;MFELTGSLEFIVPTMVAVMFAKWVGDAIVKTGIYDAHIELNGYPFLDNKEEYQYSTVAINVMRPRPGDPPLRVITQDTMTVGDLEQLLRDTDYNGFPIVVNEQNHFLVGFVTRRDLKLAINNARKTQDGIVTNSIVYFSTHAPSDPDN
;
A
#
# COMPACT_ATOMS: atom_id res chain seq x y z
N MET A 1 25.48 15.07 21.15
CA MET A 1 26.14 15.96 22.13
C MET A 1 27.49 15.42 22.55
N PHE A 2 27.58 14.24 23.16
CA PHE A 2 28.86 13.70 23.63
C PHE A 2 29.88 13.46 22.50
N GLU A 3 29.43 12.95 21.35
CA GLU A 3 30.26 12.77 20.15
C GLU A 3 30.83 14.10 19.63
N LEU A 4 30.10 15.21 19.80
CA LEU A 4 30.55 16.55 19.36
C LEU A 4 31.53 17.18 20.36
N THR A 5 31.41 16.87 21.65
CA THR A 5 32.28 17.43 22.71
C THR A 5 33.55 16.62 22.94
N GLY A 6 33.59 15.35 22.53
CA GLY A 6 34.78 14.50 22.64
C GLY A 6 35.21 14.12 24.07
N SER A 7 34.54 14.64 25.10
CA SER A 7 34.79 14.32 26.51
C SER A 7 33.73 13.38 27.08
N LEU A 8 34.19 12.27 27.66
CA LEU A 8 33.34 11.24 28.28
C LEU A 8 33.01 11.54 29.76
N GLU A 9 33.71 12.49 30.37
CA GLU A 9 33.62 12.79 31.82
C GLU A 9 32.21 13.24 32.23
N PHE A 10 31.51 13.97 31.36
CA PHE A 10 30.19 14.53 31.64
C PHE A 10 29.02 13.68 31.13
N ILE A 11 29.26 12.42 30.72
CA ILE A 11 28.21 11.57 30.15
C ILE A 11 27.10 11.30 31.17
N VAL A 12 27.47 10.75 32.33
CA VAL A 12 26.49 10.29 33.32
C VAL A 12 25.65 11.46 33.86
N PRO A 13 26.23 12.60 34.29
CA PRO A 13 25.43 13.72 34.79
C PRO A 13 24.47 14.28 33.74
N THR A 14 24.92 14.38 32.47
CA THR A 14 24.10 14.91 31.38
C THR A 14 22.96 13.96 31.01
N MET A 15 23.19 12.64 31.01
CA MET A 15 22.13 11.65 30.80
C MET A 15 21.02 11.78 31.85
N VAL A 16 21.40 11.89 33.12
CA VAL A 16 20.44 12.04 34.23
C VAL A 16 19.64 13.33 34.05
N ALA A 17 20.29 14.46 33.71
CA ALA A 17 19.61 15.72 33.46
C ALA A 17 18.60 15.64 32.30
N VAL A 18 18.98 14.99 31.18
CA VAL A 18 18.10 14.80 30.03
C VAL A 18 16.92 13.89 30.37
N MET A 19 17.13 12.83 31.16
CA MET A 19 16.04 11.95 31.60
C MET A 19 15.03 12.69 32.46
N PHE A 20 15.47 13.48 33.45
CA PHE A 20 14.58 14.30 34.25
C PHE A 20 13.82 15.33 33.41
N ALA A 21 14.50 16.01 32.49
CA ALA A 21 13.85 16.94 31.56
C ALA A 21 12.78 16.25 30.71
N LYS A 22 13.07 15.04 30.21
CA LYS A 22 12.10 14.24 29.46
C LYS A 22 10.90 13.86 30.31
N TRP A 23 11.10 13.35 31.53
CA TRP A 23 9.99 12.94 32.41
C TRP A 23 9.09 14.11 32.79
N VAL A 24 9.68 15.26 33.12
CA VAL A 24 8.91 16.48 33.42
C VAL A 24 8.19 16.97 32.16
N GLY A 25 8.85 16.94 30.99
CA GLY A 25 8.25 17.29 29.72
C GLY A 25 7.06 16.41 29.37
N ASP A 26 7.25 15.09 29.40
CA ASP A 26 6.22 14.08 29.12
C ASP A 26 5.03 14.17 30.10
N ALA A 27 5.27 14.65 31.34
CA ALA A 27 4.22 14.89 32.33
C ALA A 27 3.35 16.12 32.03
N ILE A 28 3.91 17.15 31.35
CA ILE A 28 3.18 18.36 30.96
C ILE A 28 2.54 18.18 29.58
N VAL A 29 3.30 17.70 28.61
CA VAL A 29 2.88 17.49 27.21
C VAL A 29 3.32 16.10 26.78
N LYS A 30 2.36 15.27 26.36
CA LYS A 30 2.61 13.87 26.01
C LYS A 30 3.28 13.67 24.65
N THR A 31 3.20 14.67 23.76
CA THR A 31 3.64 14.58 22.36
C THR A 31 4.95 15.32 22.14
N GLY A 32 5.87 14.74 21.37
CA GLY A 32 7.05 15.44 20.90
C GLY A 32 6.70 16.57 19.92
N ILE A 33 7.64 17.48 19.68
CA ILE A 33 7.42 18.58 18.72
C ILE A 33 7.12 18.08 17.30
N TYR A 34 7.70 16.94 16.90
CA TYR A 34 7.47 16.34 15.58
C TYR A 34 6.12 15.65 15.50
N ASP A 35 5.68 14.99 16.57
CA ASP A 35 4.35 14.37 16.63
C ASP A 35 3.27 15.46 16.53
N ALA A 36 3.46 16.56 17.26
CA ALA A 36 2.60 17.74 17.16
C ALA A 36 2.61 18.34 15.74
N HIS A 37 3.74 18.32 15.04
CA HIS A 37 3.82 18.81 13.65
C HIS A 37 3.15 17.86 12.64
N ILE A 38 3.20 16.55 12.88
CA ILE A 38 2.48 15.54 12.08
C ILE A 38 0.97 15.76 12.22
N GLU A 39 0.50 15.93 13.46
CA GLU A 39 -0.91 16.18 13.77
C GLU A 39 -1.39 17.52 13.20
N LEU A 40 -0.60 18.59 13.37
CA LEU A 40 -0.93 19.92 12.86
C LEU A 40 -1.09 19.95 11.33
N ASN A 41 -0.29 19.17 10.61
CA ASN A 41 -0.38 19.06 9.15
C ASN A 41 -1.41 18.01 8.68
N GLY A 42 -2.03 17.28 9.60
CA GLY A 42 -3.02 16.24 9.27
C GLY A 42 -2.45 15.08 8.46
N TYR A 43 -1.16 14.73 8.67
CA TYR A 43 -0.59 13.60 7.95
C TYR A 43 -1.14 12.27 8.49
N PRO A 44 -1.45 11.30 7.61
CA PRO A 44 -1.92 9.98 8.03
C PRO A 44 -0.75 9.16 8.59
N PHE A 45 -0.48 9.34 9.88
CA PHE A 45 0.54 8.60 10.63
C PHE A 45 -0.14 7.65 11.62
N LEU A 46 0.32 6.40 11.65
CA LEU A 46 -0.14 5.39 12.58
C LEU A 46 1.00 5.11 13.56
N ASP A 47 0.86 5.59 14.81
CA ASP A 47 1.86 5.39 15.85
C ASP A 47 1.70 3.98 16.45
N ASN A 48 2.82 3.27 16.60
CA ASN A 48 2.84 1.95 17.24
C ASN A 48 2.84 2.02 18.77
N LYS A 49 3.06 3.21 19.35
CA LYS A 49 3.08 3.46 20.80
C LYS A 49 1.77 4.00 21.35
N GLU A 50 0.87 4.45 20.49
CA GLU A 50 -0.42 4.96 20.92
C GLU A 50 -1.38 3.82 21.26
N GLU A 51 -1.98 3.90 22.44
CA GLU A 51 -3.12 3.07 22.80
C GLU A 51 -4.36 3.60 22.08
N TYR A 52 -4.67 3.00 20.94
CA TYR A 52 -5.95 3.25 20.27
C TYR A 52 -7.09 2.69 21.13
N GLN A 53 -7.94 3.58 21.66
CA GLN A 53 -9.13 3.20 22.44
C GLN A 53 -10.10 2.30 21.65
N TYR A 54 -10.02 2.31 20.32
CA TYR A 54 -10.85 1.52 19.44
C TYR A 54 -10.08 0.32 18.88
N SER A 55 -10.46 -0.89 19.32
CA SER A 55 -10.03 -2.14 18.68
C SER A 55 -10.73 -2.30 17.33
N THR A 56 -10.23 -1.59 16.32
CA THR A 56 -10.80 -1.65 14.98
C THR A 56 -10.39 -2.96 14.33
N VAL A 57 -11.36 -3.82 14.03
CA VAL A 57 -11.11 -5.08 13.30
C VAL A 57 -11.07 -4.79 11.79
N ALA A 58 -10.37 -5.59 11.01
CA ALA A 58 -10.25 -5.44 9.56
C ALA A 58 -11.61 -5.24 8.86
N ILE A 59 -12.66 -5.94 9.31
CA ILE A 59 -14.03 -5.82 8.80
C ILE A 59 -14.60 -4.39 8.91
N ASN A 60 -14.17 -3.62 9.91
CA ASN A 60 -14.64 -2.25 10.13
C ASN A 60 -13.99 -1.25 9.17
N VAL A 61 -12.82 -1.57 8.59
CA VAL A 61 -12.05 -0.65 7.74
C VAL A 61 -12.04 -1.07 6.27
N MET A 62 -12.20 -2.37 5.99
CA MET A 62 -12.17 -2.89 4.63
C MET A 62 -13.27 -2.28 3.76
N ARG A 63 -12.98 -2.22 2.46
CA ARG A 63 -13.91 -1.82 1.40
C ARG A 63 -14.06 -2.98 0.43
N PRO A 64 -15.23 -3.17 -0.21
CA PRO A 64 -16.43 -2.33 -0.13
C PRO A 64 -17.29 -2.58 1.13
N ARG A 65 -17.98 -1.54 1.60
CA ARG A 65 -19.01 -1.59 2.65
C ARG A 65 -20.41 -1.65 2.04
N PRO A 66 -21.47 -2.00 2.81
CA PRO A 66 -22.83 -1.90 2.32
C PRO A 66 -23.13 -0.50 1.75
N GLY A 67 -23.48 -0.43 0.47
CA GLY A 67 -23.74 0.81 -0.26
C GLY A 67 -22.56 1.33 -1.10
N ASP A 68 -21.35 0.78 -0.94
CA ASP A 68 -20.23 1.06 -1.85
C ASP A 68 -20.39 0.27 -3.16
N PRO A 69 -19.77 0.74 -4.27
CA PRO A 69 -19.61 -0.06 -5.47
C PRO A 69 -18.88 -1.38 -5.17
N PRO A 70 -19.13 -2.44 -5.96
CA PRO A 70 -18.47 -3.72 -5.77
C PRO A 70 -16.94 -3.59 -5.91
N LEU A 71 -16.22 -4.49 -5.22
CA LEU A 71 -14.77 -4.56 -5.32
C LEU A 71 -14.38 -4.81 -6.78
N ARG A 72 -13.48 -3.97 -7.30
CA ARG A 72 -12.94 -4.16 -8.65
C ARG A 72 -11.79 -5.16 -8.58
N VAL A 73 -11.96 -6.27 -9.28
CA VAL A 73 -11.01 -7.39 -9.33
C VAL A 73 -10.58 -7.63 -10.77
N ILE A 74 -9.44 -8.29 -10.95
CA ILE A 74 -8.98 -8.79 -12.25
C ILE A 74 -9.04 -10.31 -12.23
N THR A 75 -9.63 -10.93 -13.24
CA THR A 75 -9.64 -12.39 -13.35
C THR A 75 -8.31 -12.91 -13.88
N GLN A 76 -7.94 -14.13 -13.50
CA GLN A 76 -6.69 -14.75 -13.90
C GLN A 76 -6.52 -14.91 -15.42
N ASP A 77 -7.58 -15.27 -16.15
CA ASP A 77 -7.49 -15.72 -17.55
C ASP A 77 -8.68 -15.32 -18.44
N THR A 78 -9.68 -14.60 -17.92
CA THR A 78 -10.89 -14.25 -18.72
C THR A 78 -10.92 -12.81 -19.25
N MET A 79 -10.11 -11.91 -18.70
CA MET A 79 -10.12 -10.50 -19.08
C MET A 79 -9.24 -10.23 -20.30
N THR A 80 -9.69 -9.29 -21.13
CA THR A 80 -8.94 -8.81 -22.30
C THR A 80 -8.14 -7.56 -21.99
N VAL A 81 -7.20 -7.20 -22.87
CA VAL A 81 -6.46 -5.93 -22.79
C VAL A 81 -7.42 -4.74 -22.76
N GLY A 82 -8.52 -4.79 -23.53
CA GLY A 82 -9.55 -3.77 -23.56
C GLY A 82 -10.28 -3.60 -22.24
N ASP A 83 -10.62 -4.71 -21.59
CA ASP A 83 -11.27 -4.70 -20.28
C ASP A 83 -10.35 -4.09 -19.22
N LEU A 84 -9.06 -4.41 -19.26
CA LEU A 84 -8.07 -3.82 -18.36
C LEU A 84 -7.87 -2.33 -18.63
N GLU A 85 -7.79 -1.92 -19.89
CA GLU A 85 -7.70 -0.50 -20.26
C GLU A 85 -8.95 0.27 -19.82
N GLN A 86 -10.14 -0.34 -19.92
CA GLN A 86 -11.38 0.24 -19.43
C GLN A 86 -11.39 0.32 -17.90
N LEU A 87 -11.01 -0.75 -17.20
CA LEU A 87 -10.86 -0.77 -15.75
C LEU A 87 -9.93 0.37 -15.27
N LEU A 88 -8.82 0.58 -15.98
CA LEU A 88 -7.86 1.63 -15.72
C LEU A 88 -8.40 3.04 -16.01
N ARG A 89 -9.41 3.19 -16.87
CA ARG A 89 -10.09 4.47 -17.14
C ARG A 89 -11.22 4.74 -16.14
N ASP A 90 -11.96 3.70 -15.75
CA ASP A 90 -13.17 3.80 -14.94
C ASP A 90 -12.89 3.92 -13.43
N THR A 91 -11.66 3.63 -13.00
CA THR A 91 -11.29 3.59 -11.58
C THR A 91 -10.01 4.34 -11.31
N ASP A 92 -9.86 4.91 -10.10
CA ASP A 92 -8.64 5.58 -9.64
C ASP A 92 -7.84 4.80 -8.59
N TYR A 93 -8.06 3.50 -8.51
CA TYR A 93 -7.34 2.63 -7.58
C TYR A 93 -5.88 2.42 -8.01
N ASN A 94 -4.98 2.36 -7.03
CA ASN A 94 -3.55 2.17 -7.26
C ASN A 94 -3.15 0.71 -7.50
N GLY A 95 -4.06 -0.24 -7.30
CA GLY A 95 -3.83 -1.64 -7.59
C GLY A 95 -5.10 -2.46 -7.46
N PHE A 96 -5.03 -3.68 -7.96
CA PHE A 96 -6.17 -4.57 -8.11
C PHE A 96 -5.80 -5.98 -7.65
N PRO A 97 -6.65 -6.65 -6.86
CA PRO A 97 -6.47 -8.06 -6.57
C PRO A 97 -6.78 -8.90 -7.82
N ILE A 98 -6.01 -9.97 -8.01
CA ILE A 98 -6.20 -10.95 -9.07
C ILE A 98 -6.90 -12.16 -8.45
N VAL A 99 -8.03 -12.56 -9.03
CA VAL A 99 -8.85 -13.69 -8.58
C VAL A 99 -8.96 -14.75 -9.65
N VAL A 100 -9.24 -16.00 -9.27
CA VAL A 100 -9.45 -17.08 -10.23
C VAL A 100 -10.60 -16.75 -11.19
N ASN A 101 -11.79 -16.45 -10.67
CA ASN A 101 -12.93 -16.01 -11.47
C ASN A 101 -13.92 -15.17 -10.61
N GLU A 102 -14.94 -14.57 -11.24
CA GLU A 102 -15.94 -13.74 -10.54
C GLU A 102 -16.94 -14.56 -9.69
N GLN A 103 -17.04 -15.86 -9.93
CA GLN A 103 -17.91 -16.75 -9.14
C GLN A 103 -17.21 -17.23 -7.85
N ASN A 104 -15.89 -17.32 -7.90
CA ASN A 104 -15.02 -17.89 -6.90
C ASN A 104 -13.80 -16.99 -6.75
N HIS A 105 -13.93 -16.02 -5.84
CA HIS A 105 -12.95 -14.97 -5.55
C HIS A 105 -11.70 -15.47 -4.81
N PHE A 106 -11.18 -16.65 -5.14
CA PHE A 106 -9.87 -17.08 -4.63
C PHE A 106 -8.79 -16.14 -5.13
N LEU A 107 -8.09 -15.50 -4.18
CA LEU A 107 -7.00 -14.58 -4.46
C LEU A 107 -5.79 -15.35 -4.99
N VAL A 108 -5.36 -14.99 -6.19
CA VAL A 108 -4.16 -15.51 -6.86
C VAL A 108 -2.98 -14.58 -6.64
N GLY A 109 -3.23 -13.25 -6.67
CA GLY A 109 -2.17 -12.26 -6.53
C GLY A 109 -2.68 -10.83 -6.49
N PHE A 110 -1.76 -9.88 -6.67
CA PHE A 110 -2.06 -8.45 -6.68
C PHE A 110 -1.19 -7.76 -7.72
N VAL A 111 -1.78 -6.82 -8.47
CA VAL A 111 -1.06 -6.03 -9.48
C VAL A 111 -1.29 -4.54 -9.25
N THR A 112 -0.22 -3.75 -9.34
CA THR A 112 -0.34 -2.30 -9.25
C THR A 112 -0.80 -1.69 -10.56
N ARG A 113 -1.51 -0.56 -10.49
CA ARG A 113 -1.92 0.24 -11.65
C ARG A 113 -0.73 0.61 -12.54
N ARG A 114 0.40 0.93 -11.91
CA ARG A 114 1.64 1.31 -12.59
C ARG A 114 2.20 0.14 -13.40
N ASP A 115 2.32 -1.03 -12.78
CA ASP A 115 2.89 -2.21 -13.42
C ASP A 115 1.99 -2.70 -14.54
N LEU A 116 0.67 -2.67 -14.35
CA LEU A 116 -0.30 -3.01 -15.38
C LEU A 116 -0.20 -2.10 -16.61
N LYS A 117 -0.13 -0.78 -16.41
CA LYS A 117 0.08 0.19 -17.51
C LYS A 117 1.40 -0.04 -18.22
N LEU A 118 2.48 -0.29 -17.47
CA LEU A 118 3.79 -0.55 -18.03
C LEU A 118 3.78 -1.82 -18.87
N ALA A 119 3.17 -2.90 -18.36
CA ALA A 119 3.06 -4.18 -19.04
C ALA A 119 2.28 -4.06 -20.36
N ILE A 120 1.09 -3.44 -20.35
CA ILE A 120 0.27 -3.25 -21.56
C ILE A 120 1.02 -2.40 -22.61
N ASN A 121 1.65 -1.31 -22.17
CA ASN A 121 2.41 -0.43 -23.06
C ASN A 121 3.65 -1.12 -23.66
N ASN A 122 4.34 -1.95 -22.87
CA ASN A 122 5.48 -2.72 -23.35
C ASN A 122 5.01 -3.81 -24.33
N ALA A 123 3.95 -4.54 -23.98
CA ALA A 123 3.42 -5.60 -24.81
C ALA A 123 3.00 -5.07 -26.20
N ARG A 124 2.27 -3.94 -26.27
CA ARG A 124 1.90 -3.29 -27.54
C ARG A 124 3.08 -2.80 -28.38
N LYS A 125 4.26 -2.59 -27.78
CA LYS A 125 5.47 -2.14 -28.48
C LYS A 125 6.34 -3.29 -28.95
N THR A 126 6.36 -4.39 -28.20
CA THR A 126 7.34 -5.47 -28.34
C THR A 126 6.75 -6.69 -29.03
N GLN A 127 5.44 -6.91 -28.93
CA GLN A 127 4.75 -8.07 -29.51
C GLN A 127 3.82 -7.62 -30.63
N ASP A 128 4.04 -8.15 -31.83
CA ASP A 128 3.16 -7.93 -32.97
C ASP A 128 1.85 -8.71 -32.79
N GLY A 129 0.71 -8.06 -33.06
CA GLY A 129 -0.62 -8.69 -33.01
C GLY A 129 -1.39 -8.54 -31.70
N ILE A 130 -0.89 -7.79 -30.70
CA ILE A 130 -1.69 -7.45 -29.53
C ILE A 130 -2.78 -6.46 -29.91
N VAL A 131 -4.03 -6.90 -29.73
CA VAL A 131 -5.23 -6.11 -29.97
C VAL A 131 -6.02 -5.96 -28.67
N THR A 132 -7.00 -5.06 -28.67
CA THR A 132 -7.89 -4.84 -27.53
C THR A 132 -8.58 -6.11 -27.06
N ASN A 133 -8.90 -7.04 -27.96
CA ASN A 133 -9.53 -8.32 -27.63
C ASN A 133 -8.54 -9.43 -27.22
N SER A 134 -7.24 -9.14 -27.14
CA SER A 134 -6.25 -10.13 -26.69
C SER A 134 -6.51 -10.49 -25.22
N ILE A 135 -6.56 -11.78 -24.92
CA ILE A 135 -6.75 -12.30 -23.55
C ILE A 135 -5.48 -12.07 -22.75
N VAL A 136 -5.64 -11.67 -21.48
CA VAL A 136 -4.54 -11.46 -20.54
C VAL A 136 -4.53 -12.57 -19.51
N TYR A 137 -3.34 -13.13 -19.29
CA TYR A 137 -3.12 -14.21 -18.34
C TYR A 137 -2.22 -13.76 -17.18
N PHE A 138 -2.65 -14.04 -15.96
CA PHE A 138 -1.85 -13.88 -14.75
C PHE A 138 -1.44 -15.25 -14.22
N SER A 139 -0.26 -15.72 -14.62
CA SER A 139 0.27 -17.04 -14.28
C SER A 139 1.77 -16.96 -13.99
N THR A 140 2.28 -17.89 -13.20
CA THR A 140 3.73 -18.06 -12.97
C THR A 140 4.47 -18.56 -14.20
N HIS A 141 3.75 -19.21 -15.12
CA HIS A 141 4.29 -19.73 -16.38
C HIS A 141 3.55 -19.11 -17.56
N ALA A 142 4.31 -18.74 -18.60
CA ALA A 142 3.71 -18.29 -19.85
C ALA A 142 2.83 -19.43 -20.40
N PRO A 143 1.58 -19.16 -20.80
CA PRO A 143 0.75 -20.15 -21.46
C PRO A 143 1.50 -20.62 -22.71
N SER A 144 1.50 -21.93 -22.95
CA SER A 144 2.01 -22.51 -24.19
C SER A 144 1.21 -21.94 -25.36
N ASP A 145 1.91 -21.48 -26.40
CA ASP A 145 1.25 -21.05 -27.64
C ASP A 145 0.31 -22.18 -28.10
N PRO A 146 -0.91 -21.85 -28.55
CA PRO A 146 -1.82 -22.86 -29.05
C PRO A 146 -1.14 -23.62 -30.20
N ASP A 147 -1.06 -24.95 -30.07
CA ASP A 147 -0.56 -25.83 -31.12
C ASP A 147 -1.32 -25.52 -32.42
N ASN A 148 -0.57 -25.12 -33.44
CA ASN A 148 -1.08 -24.76 -34.78
C ASN A 148 -1.55 -25.98 -35.56
#